data_AF-A0A0M9YKB1-F1
#
_entry.id   AF-A0A0M9YKB1-F1
#
_cell.length_a   1.000
_cell.length_b   1.000
_cell.length_c   1.000
_cell.angle_alpha   90.00
_cell.angle_beta   90.00
_cell.angle_gamma   90.00
#
_symmetry.space_group_name_H-M   'P 1'
#
loop_
_entity.id
_entity.type
_entity.pdbx_description
1 polymer ?
#
loop_
_entity_poly.entity_id
_entity_poly.type
_entity_poly.pdbx_seq_one_letter_code
_entity_poly.pdbx_strand_id
1 'polypeptide(L)' 'MLRVKEVATRLKVHPATVYRWINEGHMQAIRYGKPLEVGAEANGSGGAIRVPEAALAGFEIPETEVA' A
#
# COMPACT_ATOMS: atom_id res chain seq x y z
N MET A 1 3.28 -7.88 9.61
CA MET A 1 2.76 -7.67 8.22
C MET A 1 1.32 -7.19 8.32
N LEU A 2 1.02 -6.04 7.74
CA LEU A 2 -0.26 -5.36 7.87
C LEU A 2 -1.14 -5.59 6.64
N ARG A 3 -2.46 -5.61 6.82
CA ARG A 3 -3.40 -5.48 5.71
C ARG A 3 -3.46 -4.02 5.23
N VAL A 4 -3.87 -3.84 3.97
CA VAL A 4 -4.10 -2.50 3.39
C VAL A 4 -5.03 -1.65 4.26
N LYS A 5 -6.07 -2.25 4.84
CA LYS A 5 -6.98 -1.54 5.77
C LYS A 5 -6.26 -1.03 7.03
N GLU A 6 -5.36 -1.81 7.60
CA GLU A 6 -4.62 -1.40 8.81
C GLU A 6 -3.62 -0.29 8.50
N VAL A 7 -2.97 -0.36 7.33
CA VAL A 7 -2.11 0.72 6.83
C VAL A 7 -2.91 2.00 6.63
N ALA A 8 -4.07 1.89 5.98
CA ALA A 8 -4.98 3.01 5.75
C ALA A 8 -5.42 3.66 7.07
N THR A 9 -5.78 2.85 8.08
CA THR A 9 -6.13 3.36 9.42
C THR A 9 -4.95 4.06 10.11
N ARG A 10 -3.73 3.53 9.99
CA ARG A 10 -2.53 4.15 10.59
C ARG A 10 -2.18 5.47 9.94
N LEU A 11 -2.29 5.55 8.62
CA LEU A 11 -1.99 6.75 7.84
C LEU A 11 -3.18 7.71 7.74
N LYS A 12 -4.35 7.33 8.30
CA LYS A 12 -5.62 8.08 8.22
C LYS A 12 -6.05 8.41 6.79
N VAL A 13 -5.77 7.53 5.85
CA VAL A 13 -6.16 7.66 4.43
C VAL A 13 -7.21 6.62 4.04
N HIS A 14 -7.83 6.79 2.88
CA HIS A 14 -8.73 5.79 2.34
C HIS A 14 -7.94 4.56 1.84
N PRO A 15 -8.43 3.31 1.99
CA PRO A 15 -7.73 2.13 1.48
C PRO A 15 -7.41 2.20 -0.02
N ALA A 16 -8.24 2.90 -0.80
CA ALA A 16 -7.99 3.14 -2.23
C ALA A 16 -6.68 3.90 -2.48
N THR A 17 -6.36 4.90 -1.64
CA THR A 17 -5.10 5.63 -1.68
C THR A 17 -3.92 4.69 -1.47
N VAL A 18 -4.01 3.77 -0.51
CA VAL A 18 -2.95 2.79 -0.27
C VAL A 18 -2.78 1.83 -1.45
N TYR A 19 -3.87 1.33 -2.05
CA TYR A 19 -3.78 0.52 -3.28
C TYR A 19 -3.13 1.30 -4.42
N ARG A 20 -3.45 2.59 -4.55
CA ARG A 20 -2.87 3.48 -5.54
C ARG A 20 -1.36 3.63 -5.32
N TRP A 21 -0.90 3.93 -4.11
CA TRP A 21 0.53 4.03 -3.80
C TRP A 21 1.29 2.73 -4.05
N ILE A 22 0.66 1.59 -3.81
CA ILE A 22 1.23 0.29 -4.14
C ILE A 22 1.37 0.12 -5.65
N ASN A 23 0.33 0.47 -6.43
CA ASN A 23 0.38 0.42 -7.90
C ASN A 23 1.42 1.39 -8.48
N GLU A 24 1.53 2.59 -7.91
CA GLU A 24 2.49 3.63 -8.29
C GLU A 24 3.93 3.31 -7.82
N GLY A 25 4.11 2.28 -6.98
CA GLY A 25 5.42 1.85 -6.50
C GLY A 25 5.98 2.66 -5.33
N HIS A 26 5.19 3.57 -4.76
CA HIS A 26 5.56 4.32 -3.56
C HIS A 26 5.66 3.41 -2.33
N MET A 27 4.84 2.35 -2.27
CA MET A 27 4.79 1.45 -1.12
C MET A 27 5.00 0.00 -1.54
N GLN A 28 5.97 -0.67 -0.91
CA GLN A 28 6.17 -2.10 -1.13
C GLN A 28 5.01 -2.91 -0.56
N ALA A 29 4.52 -3.85 -1.36
CA ALA A 29 3.49 -4.79 -0.94
C ALA A 29 3.84 -6.20 -1.37
N ILE A 30 3.28 -7.18 -0.67
CA ILE A 30 3.45 -8.61 -0.93
C ILE A 30 2.06 -9.20 -1.19
N ARG A 31 1.91 -9.94 -2.29
CA ARG A 31 0.70 -10.69 -2.63
C ARG A 31 1.05 -12.15 -2.81
N TYR A 32 0.37 -13.03 -2.08
CA TYR A 32 0.64 -14.48 -2.08
C TYR A 32 2.13 -14.84 -1.86
N GLY A 33 2.83 -14.08 -1.01
CA GLY A 33 4.25 -14.31 -0.71
C GLY A 33 5.23 -13.77 -1.76
N LYS A 34 4.75 -13.12 -2.83
CA LYS A 34 5.58 -12.47 -3.84
C LYS A 34 5.50 -10.95 -3.71
N PRO A 35 6.61 -10.21 -3.87
CA PRO A 35 6.56 -8.75 -3.95
C PRO A 35 5.69 -8.33 -5.14
N LEU A 36 4.85 -7.33 -4.94
CA LEU A 36 4.07 -6.72 -6.00
C LEU A 36 5.00 -5.78 -6.78
N GLU A 37 5.07 -5.96 -8.10
CA GLU A 37 5.82 -5.06 -8.96
C GLU A 37 5.02 -3.78 -9.25
N VAL A 38 5.73 -2.68 -9.49
CA VAL A 38 5.12 -1.40 -9.85
C VAL A 38 4.36 -1.55 -11.15
N GLY A 39 3.12 -1.07 -11.20
CA GLY A 39 2.22 -1.25 -12.34
C GLY A 39 1.55 -2.63 -12.44
N ALA A 40 1.89 -3.59 -11.56
CA ALA A 40 1.12 -4.82 -11.45
C ALA A 40 -0.21 -4.52 -10.76
N GLU A 41 -1.32 -4.98 -11.35
CA GLU A 41 -2.66 -4.67 -10.85
C GLU A 41 -2.87 -5.15 -9.39
N ALA A 42 -2.74 -4.22 -8.43
CA ALA A 42 -3.11 -4.45 -7.04
C ALA A 42 -4.65 -4.58 -6.85
N ASN A 43 -5.42 -4.29 -7.90
CA ASN A 43 -6.89 -4.30 -7.90
C ASN A 43 -7.51 -5.71 -7.80
N GLY A 44 -6.71 -6.78 -7.88
CA GLY A 44 -7.21 -8.16 -7.74
C GLY A 44 -7.46 -8.54 -6.28
N SER A 45 -8.72 -8.65 -5.86
CA SER A 45 -9.19 -9.20 -4.57
C SER A 45 -8.28 -8.81 -3.39
N GLY A 46 -8.35 -7.54 -2.97
CA GLY A 46 -7.46 -6.89 -2.00
C GLY A 46 -7.29 -7.55 -0.61
N GLY A 47 -7.95 -8.68 -0.35
CA GLY A 47 -7.71 -9.52 0.83
C GLY A 47 -6.35 -10.25 0.84
N ALA A 48 -5.69 -10.39 -0.31
CA ALA A 48 -4.40 -11.10 -0.42
C ALA A 48 -3.15 -10.21 -0.26
N ILE A 49 -3.32 -8.89 -0.29
CA ILE A 49 -2.19 -7.93 -0.22
C ILE A 49 -1.79 -7.71 1.24
N ARG A 50 -0.48 -7.75 1.49
CA ARG A 50 0.15 -7.51 2.79
C ARG A 50 1.25 -6.47 2.62
N VAL A 51 1.27 -5.48 3.51
CA VAL A 51 2.30 -4.45 3.55
C VAL A 51 3.25 -4.79 4.72
N PRO A 52 4.56 -4.88 4.49
CA PRO A 52 5.53 -5.05 5.57
C PRO A 52 5.56 -3.79 6.44
N GLU A 53 5.72 -3.97 7.76
CA GLU A 53 5.78 -2.83 8.69
C GLU A 53 6.99 -1.93 8.44
N ALA A 54 8.09 -2.51 7.95
CA ALA A 54 9.27 -1.77 7.52
C ALA A 54 8.97 -0.81 6.35
N ALA A 55 8.03 -1.15 5.47
CA ALA A 55 7.61 -0.25 4.37
C ALA A 55 6.70 0.88 4.86
N LEU A 56 6.14 0.76 6.07
CA LEU A 56 5.34 1.80 6.72
C LEU A 56 6.21 2.71 7.61
N ALA A 57 7.24 2.15 8.24
CA ALA A 57 8.16 2.87 9.10
C ALA A 57 8.97 3.89 8.27
N GLY A 58 8.57 5.16 8.34
CA GLY A 58 9.19 6.25 7.56
C GLY A 58 8.55 6.49 6.20
N PHE A 59 7.37 5.92 5.92
CA PHE A 59 6.61 6.28 4.73
C PHE A 59 6.04 7.69 4.89
N GLU A 60 6.59 8.64 4.16
CA GLU A 60 6.05 9.98 4.03
C GLU A 60 4.96 9.98 2.96
N ILE A 61 3.78 10.51 3.32
CA ILE A 61 2.66 10.65 2.39
C ILE A 61 3.12 11.58 1.26
N PRO A 62 3.07 11.14 -0.02
CA PRO A 62 3.53 11.98 -1.12
C PRO A 62 2.71 13.28 -1.18
N GLU A 63 3.40 14.42 -1.31
CA GLU A 63 2.87 15.79 -1.29
C GLU A 63 1.74 16.07 -2.30
N THR A 64 1.52 15.17 -3.27
CA THR A 64 0.43 15.25 -4.26
C THR A 64 -0.98 15.18 -3.67
N GLU A 65 -1.16 14.85 -2.38
CA GLU A 65 -2.48 14.80 -1.71
C GLU A 65 -2.77 15.97 -0.75
N VAL A 66 -1.89 16.99 -0.66
CA VAL A 66 -2.16 18.27 0.03
C VAL A 66 -2.52 19.35 -0.99
N ALA A 67 -3.72 19.28 -1.56
CA ALA A 67 -4.32 20.36 -2.34
C ALA A 67 -5.80 20.52 -1.98
#